data_AF-A0A965LIG5-F1
#
_entry.id   AF-A0A965LIG5-F1
#
_cell.length_a   1.000
_cell.length_b   1.000
_cell.length_c   1.000
_cell.angle_alpha   90.00
_cell.angle_beta   90.00
_cell.angle_gamma   90.00
#
_symmetry.space_group_name_H-M   'P 1'
#
loop_
_entity.id
_entity.type
_entity.pdbx_description
1 polymer ?
#
loop_
_entity_poly.entity_id
_entity_poly.type
_entity_poly.pdbx_seq_one_letter_code
_entity_poly.pdbx_strand_id
1 'polypeptide(L)'
;MATADLARDWAIVLREHIGKSAEPVPPGWLSAAQVSKIWKLSRSHTNRILTQMVTAKKAEQRIFAMQLTNQKIRINSPREKYFRRVPHYKIIKN
;
A
#
# COMPACT_ATOMS: atom_id res chain seq x y z
N MET A 1 18.53 -34.24 -6.48
CA MET A 1 18.96 -33.28 -5.44
C MET A 1 19.08 -31.83 -5.94
N ALA A 2 19.24 -31.55 -7.24
CA ALA A 2 19.38 -30.18 -7.78
C ALA A 2 18.14 -29.25 -7.67
N THR A 3 16.94 -29.80 -7.50
CA THR A 3 15.69 -29.03 -7.50
C THR A 3 15.42 -28.27 -6.20
N ALA A 4 15.91 -28.79 -5.06
CA ALA A 4 15.71 -28.16 -3.75
C ALA A 4 16.60 -26.94 -3.56
N ASP A 5 17.84 -27.01 -4.05
CA ASP A 5 18.80 -25.89 -4.00
C ASP A 5 18.37 -24.78 -4.96
N LEU A 6 17.91 -25.13 -6.17
CA LEU A 6 17.34 -24.17 -7.10
C LEU A 6 16.11 -23.45 -6.50
N ALA A 7 15.20 -24.18 -5.86
CA ALA A 7 14.04 -23.58 -5.19
C ALA A 7 14.45 -22.65 -4.03
N ARG A 8 15.54 -22.96 -3.33
CA ARG A 8 16.09 -22.12 -2.26
C ARG A 8 16.70 -20.84 -2.82
N ASP A 9 17.45 -20.91 -3.91
CA ASP A 9 18.05 -19.76 -4.58
C ASP A 9 16.96 -18.81 -5.11
N TRP A 10 15.92 -19.34 -5.75
CA TRP A 10 14.76 -18.55 -6.16
C TRP A 10 14.06 -17.91 -4.96
N ALA A 11 13.91 -18.62 -3.85
CA ALA A 11 13.28 -18.09 -2.64
C ALA A 11 14.10 -16.97 -1.96
N ILE A 12 15.42 -16.95 -2.16
CA ILE A 12 16.32 -15.88 -1.69
C ILE A 12 16.19 -14.67 -2.60
N VAL A 13 16.34 -14.86 -3.93
CA VAL A 13 16.21 -13.79 -4.93
C VAL A 13 14.83 -13.11 -4.85
N LEU A 14 13.76 -13.90 -4.70
CA LEU A 14 12.40 -13.36 -4.54
C LEU A 14 12.26 -12.60 -3.23
N ARG A 15 12.86 -13.05 -2.12
CA ARG A 15 12.83 -12.33 -0.84
C ARG A 15 13.60 -11.02 -0.91
N GLU A 16 14.74 -10.98 -1.59
CA GLU A 16 15.50 -9.75 -1.82
C GLU A 16 14.76 -8.78 -2.75
N HIS A 17 14.09 -9.29 -3.79
CA HIS A 17 13.29 -8.49 -4.71
C HIS A 17 12.02 -7.92 -4.04
N ILE A 18 11.30 -8.74 -3.26
CA ILE A 18 10.12 -8.34 -2.48
C ILE A 18 10.51 -7.49 -1.27
N GLY A 19 11.74 -7.66 -0.76
CA GLY A 19 12.33 -6.88 0.32
C GLY A 19 12.56 -5.40 0.00
N LYS A 20 12.21 -4.94 -1.21
CA LYS A 20 12.14 -3.53 -1.59
C LYS A 20 11.03 -2.83 -0.81
N SER A 21 11.40 -2.45 0.42
CA SER A 21 11.14 -1.18 1.08
C SER A 21 9.75 -0.60 0.83
N ALA A 22 8.88 -0.64 1.85
CA ALA A 22 7.71 0.21 1.89
C ALA A 22 8.15 1.64 1.53
N GLU A 23 7.61 2.18 0.44
CA GLU A 23 7.98 3.53 0.04
C GLU A 23 7.43 4.50 1.10
N PRO A 24 8.26 5.38 1.66
CA PRO A 24 7.78 6.38 2.61
C PRO A 24 6.78 7.27 1.88
N VAL A 25 5.53 7.26 2.35
CA VAL A 25 4.47 8.12 1.82
C VAL A 25 4.85 9.57 2.13
N PRO A 26 5.01 10.45 1.13
CA PRO A 26 5.43 11.83 1.37
C PRO A 26 4.38 12.62 2.19
N PRO A 27 4.78 13.66 2.93
CA PRO A 27 3.83 14.51 3.65
C PRO A 27 2.74 15.09 2.74
N GLY A 28 1.50 15.12 3.25
CA GLY A 28 0.34 15.63 2.51
C GLY A 28 -0.34 14.62 1.57
N TRP A 29 0.20 13.40 1.43
CA TRP A 29 -0.47 12.29 0.74
C TRP A 29 -1.26 11.47 1.73
N LEU A 30 -2.56 11.31 1.47
CA LEU A 30 -3.47 10.59 2.36
C LEU A 30 -4.15 9.44 1.62
N SER A 31 -4.22 8.28 2.26
CA SER A 31 -5.04 7.16 1.78
C SER A 31 -6.53 7.50 1.92
N ALA A 32 -7.38 6.87 1.11
CA ALA A 32 -8.83 7.05 1.22
C ALA A 32 -9.40 6.74 2.62
N ALA A 33 -8.74 5.85 3.38
CA ALA A 33 -9.13 5.55 4.76
C ALA A 33 -8.81 6.69 5.73
N GLN A 34 -7.73 7.44 5.50
CA GLN A 34 -7.42 8.63 6.29
C GLN A 34 -8.37 9.77 5.91
N VAL A 35 -8.59 9.99 4.62
CA VAL A 35 -9.53 11.01 4.13
C VAL A 35 -10.95 10.74 4.63
N SER A 36 -11.41 9.48 4.63
CA SER A 36 -12.76 9.15 5.10
C SER A 36 -12.97 9.47 6.58
N LYS A 37 -11.92 9.32 7.41
CA LYS A 37 -11.95 9.72 8.83
C LYS A 37 -12.05 11.23 8.98
N ILE A 38 -11.29 11.99 8.19
CA ILE A 38 -11.29 13.45 8.23
C ILE A 38 -12.66 14.00 7.79
N TRP A 39 -13.21 13.47 6.69
CA TRP A 39 -14.50 13.92 6.14
C TRP A 39 -15.72 13.32 6.85
N LYS A 40 -15.53 12.35 7.76
CA LYS A 40 -16.60 11.60 8.42
C LYS A 40 -17.60 10.97 7.44
N LEU A 41 -17.09 10.45 6.33
CA LEU A 41 -17.89 9.76 5.30
C LEU A 41 -17.51 8.27 5.24
N SER A 42 -18.39 7.47 4.62
CA SER A 42 -18.06 6.09 4.33
C SER A 42 -16.90 6.01 3.33
N ARG A 43 -16.04 5.01 3.48
CA ARG A 43 -14.87 4.82 2.60
C ARG A 43 -15.25 4.68 1.13
N SER A 44 -16.39 4.05 0.85
CA SER A 44 -16.92 3.92 -0.52
C SER A 44 -17.28 5.29 -1.11
N HIS A 45 -17.98 6.12 -0.33
CA HIS A 45 -18.33 7.48 -0.77
C HIS A 45 -17.09 8.35 -0.94
N THR A 46 -16.15 8.31 0.01
CA THR A 46 -14.87 9.03 -0.10
C THR A 46 -14.09 8.63 -1.36
N ASN A 47 -14.02 7.33 -1.68
CA ASN A 47 -13.36 6.87 -2.91
C ASN A 47 -14.01 7.46 -4.16
N ARG A 48 -15.34 7.48 -4.24
CA ARG A 48 -16.05 8.06 -5.38
C ARG A 48 -15.70 9.54 -5.56
N ILE A 49 -15.71 10.32 -4.48
CA ILE A 49 -15.36 11.75 -4.51
C ILE A 49 -13.90 11.93 -4.93
N LEU A 50 -12.96 11.18 -4.36
CA LEU A 50 -11.53 11.28 -4.69
C LEU A 50 -11.26 10.98 -6.17
N THR A 51 -11.90 9.94 -6.73
CA THR A 51 -11.81 9.64 -8.16
C THR A 51 -12.31 10.81 -9.01
N GLN A 52 -13.45 11.41 -8.64
CA GLN A 52 -13.97 12.59 -9.34
C GLN A 52 -13.02 13.79 -9.26
N MET A 53 -12.40 14.02 -8.10
CA MET A 53 -11.41 15.10 -7.92
C MET A 53 -10.17 14.90 -8.77
N VAL A 54 -9.70 13.65 -8.92
CA VAL A 54 -8.56 13.32 -9.80
C VAL A 54 -8.92 13.58 -11.26
N THR A 55 -10.10 13.12 -11.71
CA THR A 55 -10.59 13.41 -13.07
C THR A 55 -10.73 14.91 -13.33
N ALA A 56 -11.20 15.67 -12.34
CA ALA A 56 -11.32 17.13 -12.40
C ALA A 56 -9.99 17.88 -12.21
N LYS A 57 -8.84 17.19 -12.12
CA LYS A 57 -7.51 17.77 -11.88
C LYS A 57 -7.42 18.64 -10.62
N LYS A 58 -8.25 18.34 -9.60
CA LYS A 58 -8.22 18.98 -8.27
C LYS A 58 -7.41 18.19 -7.25
N ALA A 59 -7.04 16.95 -7.58
CA ALA A 59 -6.20 16.10 -6.76
C ALA A 59 -5.29 15.23 -7.65
N GLU A 60 -4.15 14.84 -7.10
CA GLU A 60 -3.28 13.82 -7.67
C GLU A 60 -3.50 12.48 -6.97
N GLN A 61 -3.29 11.38 -7.70
CA GLN A 61 -3.27 10.02 -7.15
C GLN A 61 -1.92 9.35 -7.43
N ARG A 62 -1.34 8.72 -6.41
CA ARG A 62 -0.16 7.86 -6.53
C ARG A 62 -0.33 6.60 -5.69
N ILE A 63 0.25 5.51 -6.15
CA ILE A 63 0.19 4.21 -5.48
C ILE A 63 1.49 3.99 -4.74
N PHE A 64 1.41 3.78 -3.43
CA PHE A 64 2.56 3.49 -2.59
C PHE A 64 2.48 2.04 -2.08
N ALA A 65 3.61 1.35 -2.04
CA ALA A 65 3.71 0.05 -1.39
C ALA A 65 3.81 0.27 0.13
N MET A 66 2.80 -0.15 0.88
CA MET A 66 2.79 -0.09 2.33
C MET A 66 2.94 -1.48 2.92
N GLN A 67 3.78 -1.62 3.94
CA GLN A 67 3.86 -2.86 4.69
C GLN A 67 2.60 -3.00 5.57
N LEU A 68 1.88 -4.10 5.40
CA LEU A 68 0.81 -4.48 6.30
C LEU A 68 1.45 -5.02 7.59
N THR A 69 1.36 -4.26 8.67
CA THR A 69 1.55 -4.79 10.00
C THR A 69 0.30 -5.61 10.36
N ASN A 70 0.23 -6.85 9.90
CA ASN A 70 -0.81 -7.76 10.38
C ASN A 70 -0.61 -7.98 11.88
N GLN A 71 -1.34 -7.22 12.71
CA GLN A 71 -1.41 -7.44 14.16
C GLN A 71 -2.14 -8.74 14.55
N LYS A 72 -2.62 -9.54 13.58
CA LYS A 72 -3.37 -10.78 13.79
C LYS A 72 -2.87 -11.94 12.92
N ILE A 73 -1.55 -12.15 12.80
CA ILE A 73 -1.05 -13.44 12.29
C ILE A 73 -0.87 -14.38 13.48
N ARG A 74 -1.52 -15.55 13.39
CA ARG A 74 -1.45 -16.64 14.36
C ARG A 74 0.00 -16.96 14.73
N ILE A 75 0.19 -17.32 16.00
CA ILE A 75 1.46 -17.48 16.74
C ILE A 75 2.51 -18.39 16.05
N ASN A 76 2.15 -19.18 15.01
CA ASN A 76 3.01 -20.22 14.45
C ASN A 76 3.33 -20.09 12.94
N SER A 77 3.22 -18.91 12.33
CA SER A 77 3.69 -18.71 10.95
C SER A 77 4.79 -17.65 10.88
N PRO A 78 5.88 -17.87 10.10
CA PRO A 78 6.91 -16.86 9.92
C PRO A 78 6.25 -15.56 9.45
N ARG A 79 6.69 -14.43 10.02
CA ARG A 79 6.15 -13.09 9.75
C ARG A 79 6.44 -12.71 8.29
N GLU A 80 5.63 -13.22 7.36
CA GLU A 80 5.65 -12.76 5.98
C GLU A 80 5.27 -11.28 5.99
N LYS A 81 6.23 -10.43 5.61
CA LYS A 81 6.01 -9.00 5.44
C LYS A 81 5.17 -8.82 4.19
N TYR A 82 3.85 -8.80 4.35
CA TYR A 82 2.95 -8.53 3.22
C TYR A 82 3.00 -7.03 2.89
N PHE A 83 3.26 -6.71 1.63
CA PHE A 83 3.13 -5.35 1.12
C PHE A 83 1.81 -5.21 0.36
N ARG A 84 1.07 -4.14 0.64
CA ARG A 84 -0.12 -3.77 -0.12
C ARG A 84 0.16 -2.49 -0.88
N ARG A 85 -0.14 -2.50 -2.17
CA ARG A 85 -0.19 -1.29 -3.00
C ARG A 85 -1.46 -0.52 -2.63
N VAL A 86 -1.30 0.69 -2.09
CA VAL A 86 -2.41 1.51 -1.60
C VAL A 86 -2.40 2.86 -2.33
N PRO A 87 -3.52 3.24 -2.98
CA PRO A 87 -3.64 4.58 -3.56
C PRO A 87 -3.72 5.64 -2.47
N HIS A 88 -2.92 6.68 -2.64
CA HIS A 88 -2.92 7.90 -1.85
C HIS A 88 -3.22 9.09 -2.75
N TYR A 89 -3.78 10.12 -2.13
CA TYR A 89 -4.29 11.29 -2.78
C TYR A 89 -3.69 12.54 -2.16
N LYS A 90 -3.37 13.53 -2.99
CA LYS A 90 -2.91 14.85 -2.58
C LYS A 90 -3.76 15.90 -3.28
N ILE A 91 -4.29 16.86 -2.53
CA ILE A 91 -5.06 17.97 -3.11
C ILE A 91 -4.08 18.93 -3.81
N ILE A 92 -4.42 19.34 -5.02
CA ILE A 92 -3.72 20.40 -5.74
C ILE A 92 -4.27 21.72 -5.19
N LYS A 93 -3.46 22.47 -4.45
CA LYS A 93 -3.81 23.84 -4.08
C LYS A 93 -3.65 24.69 -5.34
N ASN A 94 -4.73 25.31 -5.78
CA ASN A 94 -4.65 26.45 -6.69
C ASN A 94 -4.21 27.68 -5.93
#